data_AF-A0A803QEW9-F1
#
_entry.id   AF-A0A803QEW9-F1
#
_cell.length_a   1.000
_cell.length_b   1.000
_cell.length_c   1.000
_cell.angle_alpha   90.00
_cell.angle_beta   90.00
_cell.angle_gamma   90.00
#
_symmetry.space_group_name_H-M   'P 1'
#
loop_
_entity.id
_entity.type
_entity.pdbx_description
1 polymer ?
#
loop_
_entity_poly.entity_id
_entity_poly.type
_entity_poly.pdbx_seq_one_letter_code
_entity_poly.pdbx_strand_id
1 'polypeptide(L)'
;MEEQLTTSEISAVPHSVTESAKRSLTHLEAVQTNFFDFLSLSSDPDVLSQMPPLQRAHALLLLAKTITTLFTLKLRCNGVDPDEHQVKSEVERLSLYQNKLESEKRSVKTAAKEFLEKAALELLGSDNEGKIKGPLQLKKGSEDEDNSD
;
A
#
# COMPACT_ATOMS: atom_id res chain seq x y z
N MET A 1 -25.35 52.03 -5.97
CA MET A 1 -26.14 51.79 -4.76
C MET A 1 -25.87 50.34 -4.40
N GLU A 2 -24.86 50.12 -3.57
CA GLU A 2 -24.37 48.79 -3.20
C GLU A 2 -25.35 48.14 -2.24
N GLU A 3 -25.84 46.96 -2.61
CA GLU A 3 -26.75 46.18 -1.79
C GLU A 3 -25.93 45.54 -0.67
N GLN A 4 -25.95 46.17 0.51
CA GLN A 4 -25.35 45.64 1.73
C GLN A 4 -26.08 44.34 2.12
N LEU A 5 -25.44 43.21 1.87
CA LEU A 5 -25.82 41.92 2.42
C LEU A 5 -25.69 41.97 3.94
N THR A 6 -26.83 42.06 4.62
CA THR A 6 -26.95 42.29 6.06
C THR A 6 -26.34 41.16 6.88
N THR A 7 -25.48 41.53 7.83
CA THR A 7 -24.76 40.70 8.83
C THR A 7 -25.67 39.92 9.81
N SER A 8 -26.99 39.82 9.58
CA SER A 8 -27.94 39.20 10.53
C SER A 8 -28.04 37.67 10.43
N GLU A 9 -27.66 37.03 9.31
CA GLU A 9 -27.84 35.58 9.14
C GLU A 9 -26.64 34.72 9.57
N ILE A 10 -25.47 35.34 9.82
CA ILE A 10 -24.24 34.63 10.21
C ILE A 10 -24.31 34.10 11.67
N SER A 11 -25.28 34.57 12.46
CA SER A 11 -25.44 34.20 13.88
C SER A 11 -25.88 32.74 14.11
N ALA A 12 -26.42 32.06 13.10
CA ALA A 12 -27.01 30.72 13.27
C ALA A 12 -26.00 29.55 13.22
N VAL A 13 -24.83 29.72 12.59
CA VAL A 13 -23.86 28.63 12.40
C VAL A 13 -22.68 28.78 13.34
N PRO A 14 -22.36 27.78 14.19
CA PRO A 14 -21.22 27.85 15.09
C PRO A 14 -19.91 28.05 14.31
N HIS A 15 -19.04 28.96 14.81
CA HIS A 15 -17.74 29.25 14.19
C HIS A 15 -16.87 28.00 14.00
N SER A 16 -16.99 27.01 14.88
CA SER A 16 -16.30 25.73 14.75
C SER A 16 -16.66 24.97 13.47
N VAL A 17 -17.94 24.99 13.08
CA VAL A 17 -18.44 24.33 11.87
C VAL A 17 -17.92 25.05 10.63
N THR A 18 -17.98 26.39 10.62
CA THR A 18 -17.46 27.22 9.53
C THR A 18 -15.96 27.02 9.33
N GLU A 19 -15.18 27.01 10.41
CA GLU A 19 -13.74 26.74 10.34
C GLU A 19 -13.44 25.31 9.91
N SER A 20 -14.22 24.32 10.35
CA SER A 20 -14.08 22.94 9.88
C SER A 20 -14.32 22.84 8.38
N ALA A 21 -15.38 23.50 7.86
CA ALA A 21 -15.70 23.51 6.44
C ALA A 21 -14.59 24.19 5.61
N LYS A 22 -14.06 25.33 6.08
CA LYS A 22 -12.91 25.99 5.43
C LYS A 22 -11.67 25.08 5.38
N ARG A 23 -11.35 24.39 6.48
CA ARG A 23 -10.23 23.43 6.49
C ARG A 23 -10.45 22.29 5.50
N SER A 24 -11.66 21.75 5.44
CA SER A 24 -12.01 20.71 4.46
C SER A 24 -11.86 21.21 3.02
N LEU A 25 -12.24 22.47 2.74
CA LEU A 25 -12.05 23.09 1.43
C LEU A 25 -10.56 23.19 1.07
N THR A 26 -9.72 23.69 1.98
CA THR A 26 -8.27 23.78 1.74
C THR A 26 -7.63 22.41 1.49
N HIS A 27 -8.10 21.36 2.18
CA HIS A 27 -7.63 19.99 1.93
C HIS A 27 -8.08 19.47 0.56
N LEU A 28 -9.31 19.79 0.14
CA LEU A 28 -9.82 19.41 -1.18
C LEU A 28 -9.05 20.07 -2.31
N GLU A 29 -8.66 21.35 -2.17
CA GLU A 29 -7.81 22.05 -3.12
C GLU A 29 -6.42 21.38 -3.23
N ALA A 30 -5.82 21.00 -2.09
CA ALA A 30 -4.56 20.27 -2.09
C ALA A 30 -4.70 18.90 -2.78
N VAL A 31 -5.78 18.16 -2.51
CA VAL A 31 -6.07 16.89 -3.18
C VAL A 31 -6.26 17.12 -4.68
N GLN A 32 -6.99 18.15 -5.09
CA GLN A 32 -7.26 18.47 -6.49
C GLN A 32 -5.95 18.62 -7.27
N THR A 33 -5.03 19.46 -6.81
CA THR A 33 -3.74 19.69 -7.47
C THR A 33 -2.93 18.39 -7.61
N ASN A 34 -2.69 17.69 -6.50
CA ASN A 34 -1.87 16.47 -6.51
C ASN A 34 -2.53 15.33 -7.32
N PHE A 35 -3.86 15.24 -7.27
CA PHE A 35 -4.59 14.19 -7.96
C PHE A 35 -4.63 14.44 -9.48
N PHE A 36 -4.71 15.69 -9.94
CA PHE A 36 -4.58 15.98 -11.37
C PHE A 36 -3.21 15.61 -11.94
N ASP A 37 -2.14 15.89 -11.19
CA ASP A 37 -0.79 15.47 -11.59
C ASP A 37 -0.70 13.94 -11.65
N PHE A 38 -1.22 13.25 -10.63
CA PHE A 38 -1.28 11.79 -10.61
C PHE A 38 -2.10 11.22 -11.77
N LEU A 39 -3.28 11.78 -12.05
CA LEU A 39 -4.14 11.37 -13.15
C LEU A 39 -3.44 11.56 -14.51
N SER A 40 -2.76 12.69 -14.70
CA SER A 40 -2.01 12.99 -15.92
C SER A 40 -0.92 11.95 -16.17
N LEU A 41 -0.17 11.57 -15.13
CA LEU A 41 0.85 10.51 -15.21
C LEU A 41 0.24 9.12 -15.44
N SER A 42 -0.90 8.82 -14.81
CA SER A 42 -1.56 7.51 -14.92
C SER A 42 -2.38 7.30 -16.19
N SER A 43 -2.68 8.37 -16.92
CA SER A 43 -3.45 8.32 -18.19
C SER A 43 -2.63 7.77 -19.34
N ASP A 44 -1.30 7.76 -19.21
CA ASP A 44 -0.40 7.13 -20.15
C ASP A 44 -0.27 5.62 -19.85
N PRO A 45 -0.79 4.72 -20.71
CA PRO A 45 -0.67 3.28 -20.53
C PRO A 45 0.79 2.81 -20.47
N ASP A 46 1.72 3.53 -21.12
CA ASP A 46 3.13 3.18 -21.16
C ASP A 46 3.82 3.47 -19.82
N VAL A 47 3.38 4.49 -19.08
CA VAL A 47 3.87 4.78 -17.73
C VAL A 47 3.46 3.67 -16.75
N LEU A 48 2.21 3.22 -16.82
CA LEU A 48 1.74 2.12 -15.98
C LEU A 48 2.40 0.80 -16.37
N SER A 49 2.63 0.55 -17.66
CA SER A 49 3.23 -0.69 -18.16
C SER A 49 4.71 -0.85 -17.78
N GLN A 50 5.41 0.27 -17.58
CA GLN A 50 6.79 0.31 -17.09
C GLN A 50 6.93 0.03 -15.59
N MET A 51 5.85 0.15 -14.80
CA MET A 51 5.89 -0.13 -13.37
C MET A 51 5.95 -1.65 -13.09
N PRO A 52 6.73 -2.11 -12.09
CA PRO A 52 6.65 -3.48 -11.60
C PRO A 52 5.19 -3.86 -11.26
N PRO A 53 4.76 -5.11 -11.50
CA PRO A 53 3.36 -5.52 -11.32
C PRO A 53 2.76 -5.14 -9.95
N LEU A 54 3.55 -5.28 -8.88
CA LEU A 54 3.14 -4.93 -7.52
C LEU A 54 2.92 -3.41 -7.36
N GLN A 55 3.84 -2.59 -7.87
CA GLN A 55 3.74 -1.13 -7.80
C GLN A 55 2.57 -0.61 -8.65
N ARG A 56 2.36 -1.21 -9.82
CA ARG A 56 1.22 -0.93 -10.71
C ARG A 56 -0.11 -1.22 -10.02
N ALA A 57 -0.22 -2.36 -9.35
CA ALA A 57 -1.40 -2.72 -8.57
C ALA A 57 -1.66 -1.73 -7.43
N HIS A 58 -0.60 -1.27 -6.73
CA HIS A 58 -0.73 -0.22 -5.72
C HIS A 58 -1.25 1.10 -6.29
N ALA A 59 -0.70 1.57 -7.42
CA ALA A 59 -1.14 2.81 -8.06
C ALA A 59 -2.61 2.76 -8.48
N LEU A 60 -3.03 1.66 -9.11
CA LEU A 60 -4.43 1.45 -9.53
C LEU A 60 -5.39 1.31 -8.35
N LEU A 61 -4.98 0.61 -7.28
CA LEU A 61 -5.77 0.51 -6.07
C LEU A 61 -5.91 1.86 -5.37
N LEU A 62 -4.83 2.66 -5.32
CA LEU A 62 -4.86 4.01 -4.78
C LEU A 62 -5.83 4.89 -5.57
N LEU A 63 -5.77 4.84 -6.90
CA LEU A 63 -6.70 5.57 -7.78
C LEU A 63 -8.16 5.22 -7.46
N ALA A 64 -8.48 3.92 -7.40
CA ALA A 64 -9.84 3.46 -7.11
C ALA A 64 -10.32 3.88 -5.71
N LYS A 65 -9.44 3.83 -4.70
CA LYS A 65 -9.73 4.30 -3.33
C LYS A 65 -9.98 5.80 -3.29
N THR A 66 -9.17 6.59 -3.99
CA THR A 66 -9.36 8.05 -4.06
C THR A 66 -10.71 8.38 -4.70
N ILE A 67 -11.03 7.79 -5.85
CA ILE A 67 -12.32 8.01 -6.53
C ILE A 67 -13.49 7.64 -5.62
N THR A 68 -13.44 6.47 -5.00
CA THR A 68 -14.49 6.00 -4.09
C THR A 68 -14.65 6.90 -2.87
N THR A 69 -13.54 7.41 -2.33
CA THR A 69 -13.54 8.35 -1.18
C THR A 69 -14.16 9.69 -1.56
N LEU A 70 -13.81 10.25 -2.73
CA LEU A 70 -14.39 11.49 -3.22
C LEU A 70 -15.89 11.35 -3.52
N PHE A 71 -16.30 10.21 -4.08
CA PHE A 71 -17.72 9.93 -4.30
C PHE A 71 -18.49 9.79 -2.99
N THR A 72 -17.92 9.08 -2.00
CA THR A 72 -18.46 8.96 -0.64
C THR A 72 -18.60 10.33 0.03
N LEU A 73 -17.61 11.21 -0.13
CA LEU A 73 -17.67 12.59 0.36
C LEU A 73 -18.82 13.37 -0.29
N LYS A 74 -18.95 13.27 -1.62
CA LYS A 74 -20.07 13.87 -2.36
C LYS A 74 -21.42 13.40 -1.82
N LEU A 75 -21.60 12.10 -1.57
CA LEU A 75 -22.84 11.56 -0.99
C LEU A 75 -23.15 12.21 0.35
N ARG A 76 -22.17 12.27 1.26
CA ARG A 76 -22.33 12.91 2.58
C ARG A 76 -22.68 14.39 2.45
N CYS A 77 -22.08 15.12 1.51
CA CYS A 77 -22.44 16.51 1.21
C CYS A 77 -23.86 16.68 0.66
N ASN A 78 -24.46 15.63 0.09
CA ASN A 78 -25.86 15.62 -0.36
C ASN A 78 -26.81 15.00 0.68
N GLY A 79 -26.34 14.74 1.90
CA GLY A 79 -27.15 14.14 2.97
C GLY A 79 -27.45 12.66 2.79
N VAL A 80 -26.73 11.97 1.91
CA VAL A 80 -26.87 10.51 1.69
C VAL A 80 -25.80 9.79 2.50
N ASP A 81 -26.20 8.82 3.33
CA ASP A 81 -25.27 7.97 4.07
C ASP A 81 -24.64 6.92 3.13
N PRO A 82 -23.30 6.88 3.01
CA PRO A 82 -22.61 5.89 2.19
C PRO A 82 -22.86 4.43 2.60
N ASP A 83 -23.19 4.18 3.88
CA ASP A 83 -23.42 2.82 4.39
C ASP A 83 -24.76 2.24 3.90
N GLU A 84 -25.69 3.10 3.50
CA GLU A 84 -26.99 2.77 2.91
C GLU A 84 -27.01 2.95 1.37
N HIS A 85 -25.85 3.16 0.76
CA HIS A 85 -25.68 3.38 -0.68
C HIS A 85 -24.93 2.20 -1.33
N GLN A 86 -25.14 1.98 -2.64
CA GLN A 86 -24.43 0.95 -3.44
C GLN A 86 -22.90 1.10 -3.45
N VAL A 87 -22.36 2.22 -2.94
CA VAL A 87 -20.91 2.43 -2.84
C VAL A 87 -20.30 1.55 -1.75
N LYS A 88 -21.09 1.09 -0.77
CA LYS A 88 -20.60 0.23 0.30
C LYS A 88 -19.94 -1.04 -0.22
N SER A 89 -20.54 -1.72 -1.20
CA SER A 89 -19.94 -2.91 -1.82
C SER A 89 -18.63 -2.60 -2.53
N GLU A 90 -18.48 -1.38 -3.07
CA GLU A 90 -17.24 -0.91 -3.67
C GLU A 90 -16.15 -0.69 -2.61
N VAL A 91 -16.49 -0.11 -1.47
CA VAL A 91 -15.59 0.07 -0.32
C VAL A 91 -15.12 -1.28 0.22
N GLU A 92 -16.03 -2.24 0.37
CA GLU A 92 -15.73 -3.61 0.78
C GLU A 92 -14.82 -4.32 -0.24
N ARG A 93 -15.10 -4.17 -1.54
CA ARG A 93 -14.26 -4.71 -2.62
C ARG A 93 -12.84 -4.15 -2.59
N LEU A 94 -12.68 -2.84 -2.36
CA LEU A 94 -11.36 -2.22 -2.25
C LEU A 94 -10.60 -2.67 -1.00
N SER A 95 -11.31 -2.95 0.10
CA SER A 95 -10.73 -3.50 1.32
C SER A 95 -10.20 -4.92 1.09
N LEU A 96 -10.94 -5.75 0.35
CA LEU A 96 -10.50 -7.07 -0.09
C LEU A 96 -9.21 -6.98 -0.93
N TYR A 97 -9.16 -6.07 -1.91
CA TYR A 97 -7.97 -5.91 -2.76
C TYR A 97 -6.75 -5.39 -1.99
N GLN A 98 -6.94 -4.49 -1.02
CA GLN A 98 -5.87 -4.07 -0.12
C GLN A 98 -5.29 -5.26 0.64
N ASN A 99 -6.16 -6.12 1.20
CA ASN A 99 -5.74 -7.28 1.96
C ASN A 99 -4.95 -8.28 1.11
N LYS A 100 -5.40 -8.54 -0.14
CA LYS A 100 -4.67 -9.39 -1.09
C LYS A 100 -3.28 -8.84 -1.41
N LEU A 101 -3.17 -7.52 -1.59
CA LEU A 101 -1.91 -6.87 -1.92
C LEU A 101 -0.91 -6.90 -0.75
N GLU A 102 -1.41 -6.83 0.49
CA GLU A 102 -0.59 -6.94 1.69
C GLU A 102 -0.25 -8.38 2.08
N SER A 103 -1.10 -9.37 1.77
CA SER A 103 -0.82 -10.79 2.04
C SER A 103 0.36 -11.31 1.21
N GLU A 104 0.49 -10.87 -0.04
CA GLU A 104 1.62 -11.21 -0.91
C GLU A 104 2.97 -10.82 -0.28
N LYS A 105 3.07 -9.59 0.23
CA LYS A 105 4.29 -9.10 0.88
C LYS A 105 4.66 -9.90 2.13
N ARG A 106 3.67 -10.37 2.88
CA ARG A 106 3.90 -11.16 4.11
C ARG A 106 4.36 -12.57 3.76
N SER A 107 3.72 -13.22 2.79
CA SER A 107 4.08 -14.58 2.36
C SER A 107 5.53 -14.67 1.90
N VAL A 108 5.97 -13.77 1.01
CA VAL A 108 7.34 -13.75 0.49
C VAL A 108 8.37 -13.49 1.60
N LYS A 109 8.11 -12.53 2.49
CA LYS A 109 9.01 -12.24 3.61
C LYS A 109 9.11 -13.42 4.59
N THR A 110 8.00 -14.08 4.89
CA THR A 110 7.98 -15.26 5.75
C THR A 110 8.77 -16.40 5.12
N ALA A 111 8.52 -16.71 3.84
CA ALA A 111 9.26 -17.75 3.11
C ALA A 111 10.77 -17.47 3.06
N ALA A 112 11.16 -16.22 2.79
CA ALA A 112 12.57 -15.81 2.80
C ALA A 112 13.20 -15.94 4.19
N LYS A 113 12.47 -15.56 5.26
CA LYS A 113 12.94 -15.71 6.64
C LYS A 113 13.14 -17.18 7.00
N GLU A 114 12.16 -18.03 6.72
CA GLU A 114 12.24 -19.47 6.98
C GLU A 114 13.40 -20.12 6.21
N PHE A 115 13.62 -19.70 4.97
CA PHE A 115 14.76 -20.15 4.17
C PHE A 115 16.10 -19.76 4.83
N LEU A 116 16.26 -18.49 5.21
CA LEU A 116 17.48 -18.00 5.87
C LEU A 116 17.72 -18.67 7.22
N GLU A 117 16.67 -18.92 8.01
CA GLU A 117 16.76 -19.62 9.29
C GLU A 117 17.20 -21.08 9.13
N LYS A 118 16.64 -21.79 8.15
CA LYS A 118 17.08 -23.16 7.80
C LYS A 118 18.53 -23.19 7.33
N ALA A 119 18.92 -22.25 6.46
CA ALA A 119 20.29 -22.17 5.97
C ALA A 119 21.30 -21.84 7.09
N ALA A 120 20.95 -20.93 8.01
CA ALA A 120 21.79 -20.58 9.14
C ALA A 120 21.98 -21.76 10.10
N LEU A 121 20.91 -22.53 10.38
CA LEU A 121 21.00 -23.75 11.19
C LEU A 121 21.88 -24.83 10.55
N GLU A 122 21.80 -25.01 9.23
CA GLU A 122 22.65 -25.96 8.50
C GLU A 122 24.13 -25.55 8.53
N LEU A 123 24.41 -24.24 8.48
CA LEU A 123 25.79 -23.70 8.48
C LEU A 123 26.44 -23.71 9.87
N LEU A 124 25.68 -23.36 10.91
CA LEU A 124 26.19 -23.24 12.28
C LEU A 124 26.17 -24.56 13.05
N GLY A 125 25.49 -25.59 12.51
CA GLY A 125 25.49 -26.94 13.04
C GLY A 125 24.92 -27.03 14.46
N SER A 126 23.71 -27.57 14.62
CA SER A 126 23.36 -28.15 15.92
C SER A 126 24.25 -29.38 16.14
N ASP A 127 24.95 -29.44 17.26
CA ASP A 127 25.93 -30.46 17.70
C ASP A 127 25.47 -31.92 17.55
N ASN A 128 25.37 -32.42 16.32
CA ASN A 128 25.11 -33.83 16.01
C ASN A 128 26.01 -34.24 14.83
N GLU A 129 27.23 -34.62 15.21
CA GLU A 129 28.13 -35.54 14.51
C GLU A 129 28.07 -35.54 12.96
N GLY A 130 28.82 -34.60 12.37
CA GLY A 130 29.69 -34.92 11.23
C GLY A 130 29.07 -35.14 9.87
N LYS A 131 27.85 -34.67 9.58
CA LYS A 131 27.25 -34.82 8.24
C LYS A 131 26.65 -33.51 7.71
N ILE A 132 27.51 -32.58 7.32
CA ILE A 132 27.13 -31.42 6.50
C ILE A 132 26.62 -31.98 5.15
N LYS A 133 25.30 -31.97 4.92
CA LYS A 133 24.68 -32.40 3.66
C LYS A 133 24.35 -31.19 2.77
N GLY A 134 25.36 -30.35 2.53
CA GLY A 134 25.28 -29.27 1.55
C GLY A 134 25.76 -29.70 0.15
N PRO A 135 25.35 -29.01 -0.93
CA PRO A 135 25.81 -29.29 -2.30
C PRO A 135 27.30 -29.01 -2.54
N LEU A 136 27.96 -28.26 -1.66
CA LEU A 136 29.41 -28.06 -1.67
C LEU A 136 30.05 -28.98 -0.63
N GLN A 137 30.40 -30.20 -1.04
CA GLN A 137 31.17 -31.10 -0.19
C GLN A 137 32.66 -30.78 -0.32
N LEU A 138 33.27 -30.29 0.76
CA LEU A 138 34.72 -30.13 0.86
C LEU A 138 35.32 -31.54 0.88
N LYS A 139 35.90 -31.96 -0.24
CA LYS A 139 36.63 -33.22 -0.35
C LYS A 139 37.82 -33.13 0.60
N LYS A 140 37.76 -33.87 1.72
CA LYS A 140 38.90 -34.00 2.62
C LYS A 140 40.04 -34.62 1.80
N GLY A 141 41.10 -33.84 1.58
CA GLY A 141 42.31 -34.31 0.91
C GLY A 141 42.82 -35.52 1.66
N SER A 142 42.91 -36.65 0.97
CA SER A 142 43.72 -37.78 1.41
C SER A 142 45.18 -37.39 1.14
N GLU A 143 45.79 -36.76 2.13
CA GLU A 143 47.22 -36.90 2.36
C GLU A 143 47.44 -38.30 2.94
N ASP A 144 48.49 -38.96 2.46
CA ASP A 144 49.31 -40.05 3.03
C ASP A 144 49.71 -40.98 1.87
N GLU A 145 50.96 -41.32 1.60
CA GLU A 145 52.29 -40.92 2.05
C GLU A 145 53.24 -41.51 0.99
N ASP A 146 54.28 -40.78 0.59
CA ASP A 146 55.39 -41.30 -0.20
C ASP A 146 56.01 -42.51 0.54
N ASN A 147 56.12 -43.66 -0.13
CA ASN A 147 57.07 -44.68 0.29
C ASN A 147 58.08 -44.96 -0.83
N SER A 148 59.31 -44.55 -0.55
CA SER A 148 60.53 -44.69 -1.33
C SER A 148 61.10 -46.13 -1.30
N ASP A 149 61.77 -46.47 -2.41
CA ASP A 149 62.62 -47.64 -2.74
C ASP A 149 61.96 -49.02 -2.95
#